data_AF-A0AAU1Z2W8-F1
#
_entry.id   AF-A0AAU1Z2W8-F1
#
_cell.length_a   1.000
_cell.length_b   1.000
_cell.length_c   1.000
_cell.angle_alpha   90.00
_cell.angle_beta   90.00
_cell.angle_gamma   90.00
#
_symmetry.space_group_name_H-M   'P 1'
#
loop_
_entity.id
_entity.type
_entity.pdbx_description
1 polymer ?
#
loop_
_entity_poly.entity_id
_entity_poly.type
_entity_poly.pdbx_seq_one_letter_code
_entity_poly.pdbx_strand_id
1 'polypeptide(L)'
;MFAGVLMLVEGVIGILKGIVGIANDDVYASVGDYTFKFDVTAWGWIHLVLGIVLVVVGAGILKGADWARVTGVVIVALDIILNFLWLPYTPLWGLISIAIGLFIIWALCTDTHGIRSRTT
;
A
#
# COMPACT_ATOMS: atom_id res chain seq x y z
N MET A 1 8.48 14.47 -5.04
CA MET A 1 9.52 13.39 -5.08
C MET A 1 9.43 12.48 -3.85
N PHE A 2 9.40 13.03 -2.63
CA PHE A 2 9.29 12.28 -1.37
C PHE A 2 8.11 11.28 -1.35
N ALA A 3 6.90 11.74 -1.75
CA ALA A 3 5.74 10.86 -1.88
C ALA A 3 6.00 9.64 -2.80
N GLY A 4 6.63 9.86 -3.95
CA GLY A 4 6.93 8.79 -4.90
C GLY A 4 7.89 7.75 -4.31
N VAL A 5 8.92 8.18 -3.57
CA VAL A 5 9.86 7.26 -2.91
C VAL A 5 9.16 6.46 -1.82
N LEU A 6 8.36 7.10 -0.96
CA LEU A 6 7.62 6.39 0.07
C LEU A 6 6.59 5.41 -0.52
N MET A 7 5.93 5.75 -1.63
CA MET A 7 5.04 4.83 -2.33
C MET A 7 5.77 3.59 -2.86
N LEU A 8 7.02 3.74 -3.33
CA LEU A 8 7.83 2.58 -3.73
C LEU A 8 8.18 1.71 -2.52
N VAL A 9 8.59 2.32 -1.40
CA VAL A 9 8.93 1.60 -0.17
C VAL A 9 7.70 0.86 0.36
N GLU A 10 6.56 1.52 0.50
CA GLU A 10 5.31 0.90 0.96
C GLU A 10 4.85 -0.19 0.00
N GLY A 11 4.97 0.03 -1.31
CA GLY A 11 4.62 -0.97 -2.31
C GLY A 11 5.47 -2.24 -2.19
N VAL A 12 6.78 -2.11 -1.96
CA VAL A 12 7.66 -3.26 -1.71
C VAL A 12 7.29 -3.97 -0.40
N ILE A 13 7.00 -3.23 0.67
CA ILE A 13 6.53 -3.81 1.94
C ILE A 13 5.20 -4.56 1.74
N GLY A 14 4.27 -3.98 0.96
CA GLY A 14 3.01 -4.60 0.55
C GLY A 14 3.19 -5.92 -0.19
N ILE A 15 4.11 -5.96 -1.17
CA ILE A 15 4.46 -7.17 -1.91
C ILE A 15 5.00 -8.25 -0.97
N LEU A 16 5.92 -7.89 -0.08
CA LEU A 16 6.48 -8.83 0.89
C LEU A 16 5.43 -9.36 1.86
N LYS A 17 4.57 -8.49 2.42
CA LYS A 17 3.40 -8.88 3.23
C LYS A 17 2.51 -9.86 2.48
N GLY A 18 2.24 -9.58 1.21
CA GLY A 18 1.41 -10.41 0.36
C GLY A 18 2.00 -11.80 0.14
N ILE A 19 3.28 -11.87 -0.24
CA ILE A 19 4.00 -13.14 -0.41
C ILE A 19 4.02 -13.94 0.88
N VAL A 20 4.29 -13.31 2.02
CA VAL A 20 4.28 -13.99 3.34
C VAL A 20 2.88 -14.47 3.70
N GLY A 21 1.84 -13.69 3.39
CA GLY A 21 0.44 -14.09 3.58
C GLY A 21 0.05 -15.32 2.75
N ILE A 22 0.51 -15.38 1.50
CA ILE A 22 0.26 -16.52 0.59
C ILE A 22 1.09 -17.75 1.01
N ALA A 23 2.39 -17.57 1.27
CA ALA A 23 3.32 -18.67 1.53
C ALA A 23 3.09 -19.40 2.86
N ASN A 24 2.47 -18.75 3.85
CA ASN A 24 2.11 -19.40 5.12
C ASN A 24 0.98 -20.45 4.97
N ASP A 25 0.25 -20.49 3.85
CA ASP A 25 -0.78 -21.50 3.58
C ASP A 25 -0.22 -22.75 2.84
N ASP A 26 0.92 -22.65 2.15
CA ASP A 26 1.47 -23.74 1.33
C ASP A 26 2.05 -24.91 2.17
N VAL A 27 2.42 -24.69 3.44
CA VAL A 27 2.93 -25.76 4.32
C VAL A 27 1.81 -26.68 4.84
N TYR A 28 0.53 -26.27 4.75
CA TYR A 28 -0.62 -27.02 5.26
C TYR A 28 -1.60 -27.51 4.18
N ALA A 29 -1.34 -27.24 2.89
CA ALA A 29 -2.21 -27.65 1.79
C ALA A 29 -2.25 -29.16 1.51
N SER A 30 -1.45 -29.99 2.20
CA SER A 30 -1.47 -31.45 2.06
C SER A 30 -2.38 -32.18 3.06
N VAL A 31 -3.03 -31.48 4.00
CA VAL A 31 -3.87 -32.11 5.03
C VAL A 31 -5.21 -31.39 5.17
N GLY A 32 -6.19 -31.80 4.35
CA GLY A 32 -7.61 -31.83 4.71
C GLY A 32 -8.35 -30.49 4.81
N ASP A 33 -9.27 -30.30 3.86
CA ASP A 33 -10.61 -29.69 4.01
C ASP A 33 -10.88 -28.91 5.32
N TYR A 34 -10.51 -27.62 5.37
CA TYR A 34 -10.87 -26.70 6.47
C TYR A 34 -11.52 -25.43 5.93
N THR A 35 -12.85 -25.48 5.79
CA THR A 35 -13.76 -24.40 5.38
C THR A 35 -13.83 -23.21 6.36
N PHE A 36 -13.01 -23.20 7.41
CA PHE A 36 -12.88 -22.08 8.36
C PHE A 36 -11.59 -21.25 8.20
N LYS A 37 -10.70 -21.60 7.26
CA LYS A 37 -9.59 -20.75 6.81
C LYS A 37 -10.07 -19.70 5.79
N PHE A 38 -11.05 -18.89 6.16
CA PHE A 38 -11.36 -17.70 5.36
C PHE A 38 -10.19 -16.71 5.53
N ASP A 39 -9.35 -16.71 4.49
CA ASP A 39 -8.71 -15.55 3.86
C ASP A 39 -7.31 -15.06 4.24
N VAL A 40 -6.45 -15.78 4.98
CA VAL A 40 -5.03 -15.35 5.06
C VAL A 40 -4.38 -15.31 3.66
N THR A 41 -4.67 -16.31 2.82
CA THR A 41 -4.24 -16.33 1.42
C THR A 41 -4.86 -15.20 0.59
N ALA A 42 -6.17 -14.92 0.71
CA ALA A 42 -6.79 -13.84 -0.07
C ALA A 42 -6.29 -12.46 0.38
N TRP A 43 -6.08 -12.25 1.67
CA TRP A 43 -5.44 -11.05 2.19
C TRP A 43 -3.99 -10.91 1.69
N GLY A 44 -3.27 -12.03 1.56
CA GLY A 44 -1.97 -12.05 0.92
C GLY A 44 -2.02 -11.54 -0.53
N TRP A 45 -2.98 -12.03 -1.33
CA TRP A 45 -3.21 -11.53 -2.70
C TRP A 45 -3.62 -10.05 -2.75
N ILE A 46 -4.47 -9.59 -1.83
CA ILE A 46 -4.88 -8.18 -1.75
C ILE A 46 -3.65 -7.29 -1.54
N HIS A 47 -2.81 -7.60 -0.55
CA HIS A 47 -1.61 -6.81 -0.26
C HIS A 47 -0.56 -6.89 -1.38
N LEU A 48 -0.45 -8.05 -2.05
CA LEU A 48 0.44 -8.22 -3.20
C LEU A 48 0.04 -7.31 -4.36
N VAL A 49 -1.23 -7.38 -4.78
CA VAL A 49 -1.74 -6.56 -5.89
C VAL A 49 -1.65 -5.09 -5.54
N LEU A 50 -2.05 -4.71 -4.33
CA LEU A 50 -2.01 -3.32 -3.88
C LEU A 50 -0.58 -2.78 -3.82
N GLY A 51 0.37 -3.60 -3.35
CA GLY A 51 1.79 -3.26 -3.34
C GLY A 51 2.34 -3.00 -4.75
N ILE A 52 1.97 -3.82 -5.73
CA ILE A 52 2.33 -3.61 -7.14
C ILE A 52 1.74 -2.29 -7.66
N VAL A 53 0.48 -2.01 -7.37
CA VAL A 53 -0.17 -0.75 -7.79
C VAL A 53 0.53 0.46 -7.16
N LEU A 54 0.87 0.40 -5.88
CA LEU A 54 1.64 1.45 -5.20
C LEU A 54 2.99 1.70 -5.87
N VAL A 55 3.71 0.64 -6.25
CA VAL A 55 4.98 0.78 -6.98
C VAL A 55 4.78 1.48 -8.33
N VAL A 56 3.75 1.08 -9.10
CA VAL A 56 3.45 1.67 -10.42
C VAL A 56 3.08 3.15 -10.29
N VAL A 57 2.21 3.50 -9.33
CA VAL A 57 1.79 4.89 -9.11
C VAL A 57 2.95 5.72 -8.56
N GLY A 58 3.75 5.17 -7.64
CA GLY A 58 4.96 5.81 -7.13
C GLY A 58 5.96 6.13 -8.24
N ALA A 59 6.18 5.20 -9.17
CA ALA A 59 6.98 5.45 -10.37
C ALA A 59 6.36 6.54 -11.26
N GLY A 60 5.04 6.58 -11.40
CA GLY A 60 4.31 7.66 -12.08
C GLY A 60 4.55 9.03 -11.45
N ILE A 61 4.53 9.13 -10.12
CA ILE A 61 4.85 10.35 -9.37
C ILE A 61 6.28 10.80 -9.64
N LEU A 62 7.26 9.88 -9.66
CA LEU A 62 8.66 10.20 -9.94
C LEU A 62 8.90 10.65 -11.38
N LYS A 63 8.10 10.15 -12.33
CA LYS A 63 8.11 10.58 -13.74
C LYS A 63 7.35 11.89 -13.99
N GLY A 64 6.73 12.48 -12.97
CA GLY A 64 5.96 13.72 -13.10
C GLY A 64 4.65 13.56 -13.87
N ALA A 65 4.03 12.38 -13.86
CA ALA A 65 2.77 12.16 -14.56
C ALA A 65 1.60 12.86 -13.86
N ASP A 66 0.77 13.59 -14.62
CA ASP A 66 -0.33 14.40 -14.08
C ASP A 66 -1.41 13.58 -13.38
N TRP A 67 -1.66 12.37 -13.85
CA TRP A 67 -2.65 11.46 -13.26
C TRP A 67 -2.20 10.87 -11.92
N ALA A 68 -0.88 10.77 -11.70
CA ALA A 68 -0.30 9.99 -10.61
C ALA A 68 -0.64 10.58 -9.23
N ARG A 69 -0.84 11.90 -9.13
CA ARG A 69 -1.22 12.57 -7.86
C ARG A 69 -2.59 12.13 -7.38
N VAL A 70 -3.60 12.24 -8.24
CA VAL A 70 -4.99 11.90 -7.90
C VAL A 70 -5.11 10.42 -7.60
N THR A 71 -4.54 9.57 -8.46
CA THR A 71 -4.55 8.12 -8.24
C THR A 71 -3.76 7.74 -7.00
N GLY A 72 -2.65 8.42 -6.71
CA GLY A 72 -1.82 8.17 -5.53
C GLY A 72 -2.59 8.38 -4.23
N VAL A 73 -3.34 9.48 -4.12
CA VAL A 73 -4.17 9.74 -2.92
C VAL A 73 -5.22 8.65 -2.73
N VAL A 74 -5.93 8.27 -3.80
CA VAL A 74 -6.98 7.24 -3.74
C VAL A 74 -6.41 5.88 -3.34
N ILE A 75 -5.34 5.45 -3.99
CA ILE A 75 -4.71 4.14 -3.73
C ILE A 75 -4.14 4.08 -2.32
N VAL A 76 -3.48 5.13 -1.85
CA VAL A 76 -2.89 5.16 -0.50
C VAL A 76 -3.98 5.20 0.58
N ALA A 77 -5.09 5.90 0.34
CA ALA A 77 -6.22 5.88 1.26
C ALA A 77 -6.82 4.46 1.39
N LEU A 78 -6.94 3.73 0.28
CA LEU A 78 -7.37 2.33 0.30
C LEU A 78 -6.37 1.43 1.04
N ASP A 79 -5.07 1.63 0.83
CA ASP A 79 -4.01 0.91 1.54
C ASP A 79 -4.05 1.10 3.05
N ILE A 80 -4.28 2.33 3.52
CA ILE A 80 -4.44 2.61 4.96
C ILE A 80 -5.63 1.82 5.54
N ILE A 81 -6.78 1.80 4.85
CA ILE A 81 -7.98 1.08 5.30
C ILE A 81 -7.71 -0.43 5.35
N LEU A 82 -7.06 -0.98 4.32
CA LEU A 82 -6.74 -2.41 4.26
C LEU A 82 -5.74 -2.82 5.33
N ASN A 83 -4.71 -2.01 5.59
CA ASN A 83 -3.78 -2.24 6.69
C ASN A 83 -4.45 -2.13 8.06
N PHE A 84 -5.45 -1.24 8.22
CA PHE A 84 -6.25 -1.14 9.44
C PHE A 84 -7.08 -2.41 9.68
N LEU A 85 -7.73 -2.94 8.64
CA LEU A 85 -8.47 -4.20 8.69
C LEU A 85 -7.56 -5.41 9.00
N TRP A 86 -6.29 -5.32 8.59
CA TRP A 86 -5.28 -6.35 8.81
C TRP A 86 -4.58 -6.28 10.19
N LEU A 87 -4.85 -5.24 11.00
CA LEU A 87 -4.28 -5.10 12.34
C LEU A 87 -4.48 -6.32 13.27
N PRO A 88 -5.61 -7.05 13.25
CA PRO A 88 -5.77 -8.24 14.09
C PRO A 88 -4.81 -9.39 13.74
N TYR A 89 -4.34 -9.46 12.49
CA TYR A 89 -3.45 -10.51 12.01
C TYR A 89 -1.97 -10.17 12.26
N THR A 90 -1.51 -8.99 11.82
CA THR A 90 -0.14 -8.52 12.06
C THR A 90 -0.09 -7.04 12.45
N PRO A 91 -0.36 -6.71 13.74
CA PRO A 91 -0.57 -5.33 14.18
C PRO A 91 0.63 -4.41 13.96
N LEU A 92 1.86 -4.93 14.09
CA LEU A 92 3.08 -4.16 13.86
C LEU A 92 3.23 -3.74 12.39
N TRP A 93 2.94 -4.63 11.45
CA TRP A 93 3.07 -4.35 10.02
C TRP A 93 1.98 -3.38 9.55
N GLY A 94 0.74 -3.60 9.98
CA GLY A 94 -0.37 -2.70 9.69
C GLY A 94 -0.10 -1.29 10.21
N LEU A 95 0.39 -1.15 11.45
CA LEU A 95 0.69 0.16 12.04
C LEU A 95 1.79 0.92 11.28
N ILE A 96 2.87 0.24 10.89
CA ILE A 96 3.96 0.84 10.11
C ILE A 96 3.43 1.35 8.76
N SER A 97 2.67 0.51 8.05
CA SER A 97 2.11 0.87 6.75
C SER A 97 1.10 2.00 6.82
N ILE A 98 0.24 2.02 7.85
CA ILE A 98 -0.67 3.15 8.09
C ILE A 98 0.11 4.45 8.31
N ALA A 99 1.17 4.41 9.12
CA ALA A 99 2.01 5.58 9.36
C ALA A 99 2.66 6.09 8.07
N ILE A 100 3.25 5.19 7.27
CA ILE A 100 3.85 5.53 5.98
C ILE A 100 2.78 6.10 5.02
N GLY A 101 1.59 5.49 4.96
CA GLY A 101 0.47 5.97 4.15
C GLY A 101 0.05 7.40 4.49
N LEU A 102 -0.01 7.75 5.77
CA LEU A 102 -0.31 9.12 6.21
C LEU A 102 0.76 10.11 5.74
N PHE A 103 2.04 9.75 5.81
CA PHE A 103 3.13 10.58 5.28
C PHE A 103 3.07 10.73 3.76
N ILE A 104 2.68 9.68 3.03
CA ILE A 104 2.51 9.74 1.58
C ILE A 104 1.39 10.73 1.21
N ILE A 105 0.21 10.62 1.83
CA ILE A 105 -0.92 11.52 1.56
C ILE A 105 -0.54 12.95 1.91
N TRP A 106 0.07 13.17 3.07
CA TRP A 106 0.55 14.48 3.48
C TRP A 106 1.51 15.09 2.44
N ALA A 107 2.46 14.29 1.96
CA ALA A 107 3.41 14.73 0.93
C ALA A 107 2.74 15.04 -0.42
N LEU A 108 1.78 14.22 -0.85
CA LEU A 108 1.03 14.46 -2.09
C LEU A 108 0.19 15.74 -2.01
N CYS A 109 -0.42 16.00 -0.86
CA CYS A 109 -1.24 17.20 -0.65
C CYS A 109 -0.38 18.47 -0.48
N THR A 110 0.76 18.39 0.21
CA THR A 110 1.63 19.55 0.46
C THR A 110 2.44 19.97 -0.76
N ASP A 111 2.80 19.05 -1.67
CA ASP A 111 3.43 19.35 -2.98
C ASP A 111 2.52 20.20 -3.91
N THR A 112 1.30 20.56 -3.47
CA THR A 112 0.36 21.44 -4.20
C THR A 112 0.54 22.93 -3.88
N HIS A 113 1.36 23.30 -2.87
CA HIS A 113 1.53 24.71 -2.46
C HIS A 113 2.29 25.62 -3.44
N GLY A 114 2.82 25.11 -4.56
CA GLY A 114 3.64 25.89 -5.51
C GLY A 114 2.90 26.83 -6.48
N ILE A 115 1.56 26.91 -6.45
CA ILE A 115 0.78 27.64 -7.48
C ILE A 115 0.43 29.08 -7.08
N ARG A 116 0.58 29.48 -5.81
CA ARG A 116 -0.02 30.74 -5.30
C ARG A 116 0.90 31.97 -5.18
N SER A 117 2.15 31.93 -5.67
CA SER A 117 3.11 33.04 -5.46
C SER A 117 3.41 33.93 -6.69
N ARG A 118 2.65 33.84 -7.78
CA ARG A 118 2.91 34.61 -9.03
C ARG A 118 1.95 35.75 -9.35
N THR A 119 1.13 36.18 -8.40
CA THR A 119 0.18 37.30 -8.60
C THR A 119 0.24 38.29 -7.44
N THR A 120 1.35 39.00 -7.32
CA THR A 120 1.45 40.33 -6.70
C THR A 120 2.64 41.06 -7.30
#